data_AF-A0A2R3JMR5-F1
#
_entry.id   AF-A0A2R3JMR5-F1
#
_cell.length_a   1.000
_cell.length_b   1.000
_cell.length_c   1.000
_cell.angle_alpha   90.00
_cell.angle_beta   90.00
_cell.angle_gamma   90.00
#
_symmetry.space_group_name_H-M   'P 1'
#
loop_
_entity.id
_entity.type
_entity.pdbx_description
1 polymer ?
#
loop_
_entity_poly.entity_id
_entity_poly.type
_entity_poly.pdbx_seq_one_letter_code
_entity_poly.pdbx_strand_id
1 'polypeptide(L)' 'MLTQGQGLFYSSMLVIFLLGMVAQWYYRTYFEFLMLVHTVEILFMGVIGWYRLGPVIWLPLLGLWLLGAVAICVMHQFAK' A
#
# COMPACT_ATOMS: atom_id res chain seq x y z
N MET A 1 -24.03 5.84 12.37
CA MET A 1 -23.01 5.59 13.41
C MET A 1 -21.99 4.60 12.84
N LEU A 2 -20.92 5.10 12.22
CA LEU A 2 -19.81 4.23 11.80
C LEU A 2 -19.08 3.76 13.07
N THR A 3 -19.13 2.45 13.30
CA THR A 3 -18.50 1.74 14.41
C THR A 3 -17.02 2.10 14.55
N GLN A 4 -16.63 2.70 15.68
CA GLN A 4 -15.28 3.18 15.99
C GLN A 4 -14.16 2.14 15.74
N GLY A 5 -14.44 0.85 15.92
CA GLY A 5 -13.47 -0.22 15.65
C GLY A 5 -13.09 -0.38 14.17
N GLN A 6 -13.95 0.05 13.24
CA GLN A 6 -13.67 -0.05 11.81
C GLN A 6 -12.69 1.02 11.34
N GLY A 7 -12.89 2.27 11.78
CA GLY A 7 -11.98 3.37 11.45
C GLY A 7 -10.57 3.12 11.98
N LEU A 8 -10.46 2.56 13.18
CA LEU A 8 -9.16 2.22 13.78
C LEU A 8 -8.41 1.14 13.00
N PHE A 9 -9.11 0.11 12.50
CA PHE A 9 -8.49 -0.97 11.72
C PHE A 9 -7.95 -0.49 10.37
N TYR A 10 -8.71 0.32 9.63
CA TYR A 10 -8.23 0.86 8.35
C TYR A 10 -7.13 1.91 8.55
N SER A 11 -7.22 2.70 9.62
CA SER A 11 -6.19 3.67 9.98
C SER A 11 -4.87 2.99 10.33
N SER A 12 -4.89 1.94 11.17
CA SER A 12 -3.68 1.20 11.53
C SER A 12 -3.08 0.49 10.31
N MET A 13 -3.91 -0.05 9.42
CA MET A 13 -3.46 -0.69 8.19
C MET A 13 -2.76 0.30 7.24
N LEU A 14 -3.27 1.53 7.14
CA LEU A 14 -2.65 2.60 6.35
C LEU A 14 -1.33 3.07 6.98
N VAL A 15 -1.26 3.17 8.31
CA VAL A 15 -0.03 3.52 9.03
C VAL A 15 1.06 2.45 8.84
N ILE A 16 0.70 1.17 8.92
CA ILE A 16 1.64 0.06 8.69
C ILE A 16 2.16 0.10 7.25
N PHE A 17 1.29 0.36 6.28
CA PHE A 17 1.68 0.52 4.88
C PHE A 17 2.64 1.70 4.65
N LEU A 18 2.38 2.85 5.28
CA LEU A 18 3.30 3.99 5.23
C LEU A 18 4.67 3.65 5.86
N LEU A 19 4.68 2.94 6.98
CA LEU A 19 5.91 2.44 7.59
C LEU A 19 6.63 1.44 6.68
N GLY A 20 5.89 0.57 6.00
CA GLY A 20 6.40 -0.33 4.96
C GLY A 20 7.11 0.44 3.86
N MET A 21 6.48 1.47 3.29
CA MET A 21 7.06 2.35 2.27
C MET A 21 8.34 3.07 2.75
N VAL A 22 8.40 3.48 4.02
CA VAL A 22 9.62 4.08 4.61
C VAL A 22 10.72 3.02 4.77
N ALA A 23 10.40 1.82 5.25
CA ALA A 23 11.35 0.73 5.38
C ALA A 23 11.89 0.29 4.01
N GLN A 24 11.03 0.28 3.00
CA GLN A 24 11.35 0.02 1.60
C GLN A 24 12.40 0.99 1.03
N TRP A 25 12.46 2.24 1.52
CA TRP A 25 13.50 3.21 1.16
C TRP A 25 14.92 2.72 1.48
N TYR A 26 15.11 2.01 2.60
CA TYR A 26 16.42 1.45 2.97
C TYR A 26 16.91 0.39 1.98
N TYR A 27 15.99 -0.32 1.33
CA TYR A 27 16.28 -1.38 0.38
C TYR A 27 16.23 -0.92 -1.08
N ARG A 28 16.36 0.40 -1.35
CA ARG A 28 16.27 1.04 -2.69
C ARG A 28 16.98 0.33 -3.84
N THR A 29 18.05 -0.42 -3.54
CA THR A 29 18.81 -1.22 -4.51
C THR A 29 17.99 -2.39 -5.10
N TYR A 30 17.00 -2.90 -4.37
CA TYR A 30 16.19 -4.07 -4.74
C TYR A 30 14.84 -3.67 -5.34
N PHE A 31 14.86 -2.83 -6.38
CA PHE A 31 13.66 -2.26 -7.00
C PHE A 31 12.59 -3.30 -7.42
N GLU A 32 13.02 -4.41 -8.02
CA GLU A 32 12.09 -5.46 -8.47
C GLU A 32 11.41 -6.17 -7.30
N PHE A 33 12.16 -6.42 -6.22
CA PHE A 33 11.62 -7.01 -4.99
C PHE A 33 10.64 -6.06 -4.30
N LEU A 34 10.97 -4.76 -4.26
CA LEU A 34 10.14 -3.69 -3.72
C LEU A 34 8.78 -3.59 -4.42
N MET A 35 8.77 -3.59 -5.75
CA MET A 35 7.55 -3.59 -6.56
C MET A 35 6.68 -4.82 -6.30
N LEU A 36 7.30 -5.99 -6.13
CA LEU A 36 6.61 -7.25 -5.87
C LEU A 36 5.95 -7.23 -4.48
N VAL A 37 6.71 -6.83 -3.45
CA VAL A 37 6.20 -6.69 -2.07
C VAL A 37 5.04 -5.68 -2.01
N HIS A 38 5.21 -4.50 -2.61
CA HIS A 38 4.16 -3.48 -2.66
C HIS A 38 2.89 -3.97 -3.36
N THR A 39 3.03 -4.71 -4.45
CA THR A 39 1.88 -5.29 -5.17
C THR A 39 1.17 -6.34 -4.31
N VAL A 40 1.92 -7.18 -3.57
CA VAL A 40 1.35 -8.16 -2.63
C VAL A 40 0.64 -7.48 -1.46
N GLU A 41 1.20 -6.41 -0.89
CA GLU A 41 0.57 -5.63 0.18
C GLU A 41 -0.78 -5.05 -0.27
N ILE A 42 -0.83 -4.51 -1.48
CA ILE A 42 -2.08 -3.99 -2.04
C ILE A 42 -3.06 -5.10 -2.34
N LEU A 43 -2.62 -6.24 -2.88
CA LEU A 43 -3.51 -7.38 -3.09
C LEU A 43 -4.11 -7.85 -1.75
N PHE A 44 -3.31 -7.87 -0.69
CA PHE A 44 -3.75 -8.22 0.67
C PHE A 44 -4.79 -7.21 1.22
N MET A 45 -4.55 -5.91 1.05
CA MET A 45 -5.55 -4.87 1.35
C MET A 45 -6.82 -5.03 0.54
N GLY A 46 -6.70 -5.45 -0.72
CA GLY A 46 -7.81 -5.70 -1.63
C GLY A 46 -8.68 -6.84 -1.16
N VAL A 47 -8.06 -7.97 -0.82
CA VAL A 47 -8.76 -9.14 -0.27
C VAL A 47 -9.51 -8.77 1.00
N ILE A 48 -8.83 -8.13 1.97
CA ILE A 48 -9.45 -7.74 3.25
C ILE A 48 -10.55 -6.69 3.06
N GLY A 49 -10.31 -5.70 2.21
CA GLY A 49 -11.26 -4.62 1.92
C GLY A 49 -12.47 -5.08 1.11
N TRP A 50 -12.31 -6.06 0.23
CA TRP A 50 -13.38 -6.61 -0.60
C TRP A 50 -14.46 -7.31 0.23
N TYR A 51 -14.10 -8.02 1.30
CA TYR A 51 -15.06 -8.63 2.23
C TYR A 51 -16.02 -7.62 2.88
N ARG A 52 -15.69 -6.31 2.86
CA ARG A 52 -16.45 -5.28 3.57
C ARG A 52 -17.05 -4.19 2.68
N LEU A 53 -16.27 -3.69 1.73
CA LEU A 53 -16.65 -2.56 0.85
C LEU A 53 -17.10 -3.06 -0.54
N GLY A 54 -16.98 -4.37 -0.79
CA GLY A 54 -17.30 -4.96 -2.08
C GLY A 54 -16.46 -4.35 -3.21
N PRO A 55 -17.00 -4.29 -4.44
CA PRO A 55 -16.22 -3.85 -5.60
C PRO A 55 -15.75 -2.40 -5.60
N VAL A 56 -16.30 -1.56 -4.71
CA VAL A 56 -15.90 -0.15 -4.58
C VAL A 56 -14.47 0.00 -4.04
N ILE A 57 -13.91 -1.01 -3.36
CA ILE A 57 -12.54 -0.97 -2.82
C ILE A 57 -11.46 -0.89 -3.91
N TRP A 58 -11.75 -1.32 -5.14
CA TRP A 58 -10.74 -1.36 -6.22
C TRP A 58 -10.26 0.02 -6.63
N LEU A 59 -11.15 1.02 -6.59
CA LEU A 59 -10.81 2.40 -6.96
C LEU A 59 -9.75 3.00 -6.02
N PRO A 60 -9.94 3.04 -4.68
CA PRO A 60 -8.93 3.53 -3.77
C PRO A 60 -7.67 2.64 -3.75
N LEU A 61 -7.82 1.32 -3.97
CA LEU A 61 -6.66 0.42 -4.10
C LEU A 61 -5.79 0.75 -5.31
N LEU A 62 -6.40 0.97 -6.47
CA LEU A 62 -5.69 1.36 -7.69
C LEU A 62 -4.97 2.70 -7.49
N GLY A 63 -5.61 3.65 -6.80
CA GLY A 63 -4.99 4.91 -6.41
C GLY A 63 -3.76 4.70 -5.51
N LEU A 64 -3.89 3.90 -4.46
CA LEU A 64 -2.76 3.55 -3.58
C LEU A 64 -1.64 2.82 -4.34
N TRP A 65 -2.00 1.96 -5.29
CA TRP A 65 -1.04 1.19 -6.07
C TRP A 65 -0.23 2.08 -6.98
N LEU A 66 -0.89 2.97 -7.72
CA LEU A 66 -0.22 3.96 -8.56
C LEU A 66 0.67 4.89 -7.71
N LEU A 67 0.18 5.37 -6.57
CA LEU A 67 0.98 6.23 -5.68
C LEU A 67 2.23 5.53 -5.15
N GLY A 68 2.10 4.29 -4.69
CA GLY A 68 3.25 3.52 -4.21
C GLY A 68 4.21 3.14 -5.34
N ALA A 69 3.72 2.76 -6.52
CA ALA A 69 4.55 2.48 -7.68
C ALA A 69 5.33 3.73 -8.13
N VAL A 70 4.68 4.90 -8.15
CA VAL A 70 5.35 6.19 -8.43
C VAL A 70 6.43 6.47 -7.39
N ALA A 71 6.14 6.29 -6.10
CA ALA A 71 7.13 6.49 -5.05
C ALA A 71 8.34 5.56 -5.19
N ILE A 72 8.14 4.26 -5.49
CA ILE A 72 9.23 3.31 -5.70
C ILE A 72 10.05 3.66 -6.95
N CYS A 73 9.39 4.10 -8.04
CA CYS A 73 10.06 4.59 -9.26
C CYS A 73 10.92 5.83 -8.99
N VAL A 74 10.39 6.79 -8.22
CA VAL A 74 11.13 7.99 -7.81
C VAL A 74 12.33 7.61 -6.94
N MET A 75 12.18 6.69 -5.99
CA MET A 75 13.30 6.18 -5.19
C MET A 75 14.40 5.55 -6.05
N HIS A 76 14.03 4.81 -7.10
CA HIS A 76 14.99 4.25 -8.05
C HIS A 76 15.72 5.33 -8.86
N GLN A 77 15.02 6.38 -9.29
CA GLN A 77 15.65 7.51 -9.98
C GLN A 77 16.68 8.25 -9.10
N PHE A 78 16.40 8.41 -7.80
CA PHE A 78 17.32 9.03 -6.84
C PHE A 78 18.44 8.09 -6.34
N ALA A 79 18.38 6.80 -6.67
CA ALA A 79 19.42 5.82 -6.37
C ALA A 79 20.47 5.71 -7.49
N LYS A 80 20.19 6.26 -8.68
CA LYS A 80 21.17 6.52 -9.76
C LYS A 80 21.93 7.80 -9.50
#